data_AF-A0A3M0XGN3-F1
#
_entry.id   AF-A0A3M0XGN3-F1
#
_cell.length_a   1.000
_cell.length_b   1.000
_cell.length_c   1.000
_cell.angle_alpha   90.00
_cell.angle_beta   90.00
_cell.angle_gamma   90.00
#
_symmetry.space_group_name_H-M   'P 1'
#
loop_
_entity.id
_entity.type
_entity.pdbx_description
1 polymer ?
#
loop_
_entity_poly.entity_id
_entity_poly.type
_entity_poly.pdbx_seq_one_letter_code
_entity_poly.pdbx_strand_id
1 'polypeptide(L)'
;MSKAKRQELIDAIKSTSCCLVLETTNSINRALRSKIHSARNAKKHIKSITNRTPYSGLVYCNPSNRAYGVKSLDVIAKIDSFNQDIALAALEQAMRDARREADAQIAKEFSEHIREGFPLDELLYIPQNSWKKFREKHPEIVPEAKDRKEYLTHTSNTRGKLIESYVLYALKSQVPSGKIFTNYEYSLPSGRCDIDIIVTGPAEQVLGAINNPAYFKNITQSKDVRKISGRIKRVA
;
A
#
# COMPACT_ATOMS: atom_id res chain seq x y z
N MET A 1 1.27 -21.40 0.66
CA MET A 1 1.94 -20.87 1.88
C MET A 1 2.38 -22.01 2.79
N SER A 2 3.54 -21.90 3.47
CA SER A 2 4.00 -22.91 4.43
C SER A 2 3.18 -22.88 5.73
N LYS A 3 3.01 -24.05 6.38
CA LYS A 3 2.36 -24.15 7.69
C LYS A 3 3.03 -23.25 8.74
N ALA A 4 4.37 -23.10 8.68
CA ALA A 4 5.15 -22.27 9.58
C ALA A 4 4.78 -20.77 9.51
N LYS A 5 4.71 -20.18 8.30
CA LYS A 5 4.31 -18.77 8.13
C LYS A 5 2.90 -18.49 8.65
N ARG A 6 1.97 -19.45 8.45
CA ARG A 6 0.61 -19.34 8.99
C ARG A 6 0.61 -19.34 10.50
N GLN A 7 1.38 -20.22 11.13
CA GLN A 7 1.46 -20.31 12.58
C GLN A 7 2.08 -19.04 13.18
N GLU A 8 3.16 -18.54 12.57
CA GLU A 8 3.79 -17.29 13.00
C GLU A 8 2.80 -16.11 13.00
N LEU A 9 1.98 -15.99 11.95
CA LEU A 9 0.94 -14.97 11.90
C LEU A 9 -0.09 -15.12 13.03
N ILE A 10 -0.56 -16.35 13.28
CA ILE A 10 -1.52 -16.63 14.35
C ILE A 10 -0.94 -16.20 15.71
N ASP A 11 0.32 -16.54 15.97
CA ASP A 11 0.98 -16.23 17.24
C ASP A 11 1.21 -14.71 17.40
N ALA A 12 1.59 -14.03 16.31
CA ALA A 12 1.73 -12.57 16.28
C ALA A 12 0.40 -11.84 16.56
N ILE A 13 -0.71 -12.34 16.01
CA ILE A 13 -2.03 -11.75 16.26
C ILE A 13 -2.50 -12.02 17.68
N LYS A 14 -2.25 -13.21 18.23
CA LYS A 14 -2.68 -13.57 19.59
C LYS A 14 -1.92 -12.80 20.67
N SER A 15 -0.66 -12.45 20.42
CA SER A 15 0.22 -11.72 21.33
C SER A 15 0.06 -10.20 21.27
N THR A 16 -0.78 -9.67 20.35
CA THR A 16 -0.93 -8.23 20.14
C THR A 16 -2.37 -7.77 20.30
N SER A 17 -2.55 -6.48 20.58
CA SER A 17 -3.88 -5.89 20.78
C SER A 17 -4.59 -5.49 19.48
N CYS A 18 -3.87 -5.40 18.36
CA CYS A 18 -4.39 -4.92 17.10
C CYS A 18 -3.77 -5.66 15.92
N CYS A 19 -4.61 -5.96 14.93
CA CYS A 19 -4.22 -6.47 13.63
C CYS A 19 -4.96 -5.65 12.55
N LEU A 20 -4.23 -5.14 11.58
CA LEU A 20 -4.76 -4.38 10.44
C LEU A 20 -4.28 -5.06 9.15
N VAL A 21 -5.24 -5.46 8.31
CA VAL A 21 -4.99 -6.02 6.98
C VAL A 21 -5.21 -4.92 5.95
N LEU A 22 -4.25 -4.72 5.06
CA LEU A 22 -4.24 -3.63 4.09
C LEU A 22 -4.06 -4.18 2.68
N GLU A 23 -4.97 -3.77 1.80
CA GLU A 23 -4.71 -3.78 0.37
C GLU A 23 -4.07 -2.47 -0.06
N THR A 24 -3.25 -2.54 -1.11
CA THR A 24 -2.68 -1.36 -1.75
C THR A 24 -3.10 -1.26 -3.21
N THR A 25 -3.24 -0.04 -3.70
CA THR A 25 -3.54 0.18 -5.12
C THR A 25 -3.07 1.54 -5.60
N ASN A 26 -2.63 1.60 -6.86
CA ASN A 26 -2.35 2.85 -7.53
C ASN A 26 -3.61 3.47 -8.19
N SER A 27 -4.81 2.87 -8.03
CA SER A 27 -6.01 3.34 -8.71
C SER A 27 -7.30 3.14 -7.92
N ILE A 28 -8.25 4.06 -8.08
CA ILE A 28 -9.58 4.04 -7.45
C ILE A 28 -10.68 3.61 -8.45
N ASN A 29 -10.33 3.10 -9.63
CA ASN A 29 -11.32 2.70 -10.65
C ASN A 29 -11.77 1.22 -10.51
N ARG A 30 -12.09 0.50 -11.59
CA ARG A 30 -12.70 -0.86 -11.57
C ARG A 30 -11.97 -1.85 -10.65
N ALA A 31 -10.65 -1.71 -10.49
CA ALA A 31 -9.82 -2.52 -9.59
C ALA A 31 -10.13 -2.32 -8.09
N LEU A 32 -10.72 -1.18 -7.71
CA LEU A 32 -11.03 -0.83 -6.33
C LEU A 32 -11.98 -1.85 -5.67
N ARG A 33 -13.01 -2.31 -6.40
CA ARG A 33 -13.96 -3.29 -5.86
C ARG A 33 -13.27 -4.61 -5.51
N SER A 34 -12.34 -5.04 -6.35
CA SER A 34 -11.55 -6.25 -6.12
C SER A 34 -10.69 -6.10 -4.86
N LYS A 35 -9.96 -4.98 -4.74
CA LYS A 35 -9.12 -4.68 -3.57
C LYS A 35 -9.93 -4.56 -2.28
N ILE A 36 -11.10 -3.91 -2.31
CA ILE A 36 -12.03 -3.91 -1.16
C ILE A 36 -12.45 -5.34 -0.79
N HIS A 37 -12.75 -6.18 -1.77
CA HIS A 37 -13.14 -7.56 -1.54
C HIS A 37 -11.99 -8.37 -0.91
N SER A 38 -10.76 -8.25 -1.43
CA SER A 38 -9.58 -8.91 -0.87
C SER A 38 -9.34 -8.52 0.59
N ALA A 39 -9.37 -7.23 0.94
CA ALA A 39 -9.21 -6.78 2.32
C ALA A 39 -10.31 -7.33 3.26
N ARG A 40 -11.56 -7.41 2.79
CA ARG A 40 -12.67 -7.98 3.57
C ARG A 40 -12.54 -9.48 3.75
N ASN A 41 -12.10 -10.19 2.71
CA ASN A 41 -11.88 -11.63 2.76
C ASN A 41 -10.71 -11.96 3.68
N ALA A 42 -9.64 -11.19 3.63
CA ALA A 42 -8.51 -11.32 4.55
C ALA A 42 -8.99 -11.13 6.00
N LYS A 43 -9.80 -10.10 6.28
CA LYS A 43 -10.41 -9.91 7.61
C LYS A 43 -11.22 -11.12 8.08
N LYS A 44 -12.05 -11.71 7.21
CA LYS A 44 -12.83 -12.92 7.53
C LYS A 44 -11.94 -14.13 7.78
N HIS A 45 -10.95 -14.34 6.91
CA HIS A 45 -9.98 -15.43 7.01
C HIS A 45 -9.18 -15.35 8.30
N ILE A 46 -8.62 -14.18 8.61
CA ILE A 46 -7.87 -13.96 9.85
C ILE A 46 -8.76 -14.19 11.07
N LYS A 47 -10.02 -13.71 11.04
CA LYS A 47 -10.98 -13.98 12.11
C LYS A 47 -11.23 -15.48 12.31
N SER A 48 -11.38 -16.26 11.24
CA SER A 48 -11.66 -17.69 11.36
C SER A 48 -10.47 -18.48 11.92
N ILE A 49 -9.23 -18.10 11.61
CA ILE A 49 -8.05 -18.84 12.07
C ILE A 49 -7.51 -18.37 13.44
N THR A 50 -7.92 -17.19 13.92
CA THR A 50 -7.40 -16.62 15.18
C THR A 50 -8.46 -16.35 16.25
N ASN A 51 -9.75 -16.34 15.89
CA ASN A 51 -10.85 -15.82 16.72
C ASN A 51 -10.67 -14.35 17.19
N ARG A 52 -9.79 -13.58 16.53
CA ARG A 52 -9.62 -12.14 16.74
C ARG A 52 -10.21 -11.39 15.55
N THR A 53 -10.80 -10.22 15.78
CA THR A 53 -11.37 -9.40 14.69
C THR A 53 -10.34 -8.35 14.26
N PRO A 54 -9.68 -8.49 13.09
CA PRO A 54 -8.78 -7.46 12.59
C PRO A 54 -9.56 -6.31 11.96
N TYR A 55 -8.87 -5.18 11.77
CA TYR A 55 -9.32 -4.09 10.91
C TYR A 55 -8.95 -4.38 9.46
N SER A 56 -9.87 -4.10 8.54
CA SER A 56 -9.63 -4.13 7.10
C SER A 56 -9.42 -2.72 6.58
N GLY A 57 -8.44 -2.54 5.70
CA GLY A 57 -8.24 -1.26 5.07
C GLY A 57 -7.66 -1.30 3.68
N LEU A 58 -7.62 -0.12 3.08
CA LEU A 58 -7.10 0.13 1.76
C LEU A 58 -6.21 1.37 1.80
N VAL A 59 -4.99 1.24 1.27
CA VAL A 59 -4.13 2.38 0.97
C VAL A 59 -4.12 2.58 -0.54
N TYR A 60 -4.31 3.82 -0.98
CA TYR A 60 -4.22 4.14 -2.40
C TYR A 60 -3.41 5.40 -2.66
N CYS A 61 -2.82 5.46 -3.84
CA CYS A 61 -2.33 6.71 -4.40
C CYS A 61 -3.22 7.09 -5.60
N ASN A 62 -3.65 8.34 -5.70
CA ASN A 62 -4.24 8.97 -6.90
C ASN A 62 -4.57 10.45 -6.57
N PRO A 63 -3.95 11.44 -7.21
CA PRO A 63 -4.20 12.85 -6.90
C PRO A 63 -5.64 13.30 -7.20
N SER A 64 -6.32 12.71 -8.19
CA SER A 64 -7.51 13.28 -8.81
C SER A 64 -8.86 12.79 -8.27
N ASN A 65 -8.90 11.73 -7.45
CA ASN A 65 -10.16 11.12 -6.99
C ASN A 65 -10.24 11.03 -5.46
N ARG A 66 -11.42 11.35 -4.92
CA ARG A 66 -11.81 10.95 -3.58
C ARG A 66 -12.41 9.55 -3.66
N ALA A 67 -12.01 8.65 -2.76
CA ALA A 67 -12.64 7.33 -2.63
C ALA A 67 -14.07 7.46 -2.07
N TYR A 68 -15.02 7.86 -2.92
CA TYR A 68 -16.43 7.93 -2.56
C TYR A 68 -17.00 6.50 -2.42
N GLY A 69 -17.70 6.23 -1.32
CA GLY A 69 -18.61 5.08 -1.21
C GLY A 69 -18.04 3.78 -0.62
N VAL A 70 -16.81 3.78 -0.09
CA VAL A 70 -16.21 2.55 0.47
C VAL A 70 -16.56 2.40 1.96
N LYS A 71 -17.87 2.37 2.28
CA LYS A 71 -18.37 2.22 3.67
C LYS A 71 -18.10 0.83 4.28
N SER A 72 -17.48 -0.07 3.52
CA SER A 72 -17.31 -1.48 3.87
C SER A 72 -15.93 -1.85 4.44
N LEU A 73 -15.00 -0.88 4.50
CA LEU A 73 -13.69 -1.03 5.13
C LEU A 73 -13.63 -0.24 6.44
N ASP A 74 -12.73 -0.66 7.34
CA ASP A 74 -12.52 -0.01 8.63
C ASP A 74 -11.64 1.24 8.49
N VAL A 75 -10.67 1.20 7.57
CA VAL A 75 -9.72 2.29 7.30
C VAL A 75 -9.50 2.45 5.81
N ILE A 76 -9.49 3.68 5.33
CA ILE A 76 -9.04 4.00 3.98
C ILE A 76 -8.08 5.16 4.09
N ALA A 77 -6.88 5.01 3.53
CA ALA A 77 -5.83 6.01 3.57
C ALA A 77 -5.37 6.35 2.15
N LYS A 78 -5.08 7.63 1.92
CA LYS A 78 -4.53 8.14 0.67
C LYS A 78 -3.08 8.52 0.85
N ILE A 79 -2.23 8.18 -0.11
CA ILE A 79 -0.90 8.79 -0.27
C ILE A 79 -1.07 9.99 -1.20
N ASP A 80 -1.03 11.19 -0.64
CA ASP A 80 -1.13 12.46 -1.40
C ASP A 80 0.22 12.93 -1.93
N SER A 81 1.29 12.64 -1.19
CA SER A 81 2.67 12.91 -1.57
C SER A 81 3.56 11.83 -0.94
N PHE A 82 4.72 11.62 -1.55
CA PHE A 82 5.69 10.64 -1.09
C PHE A 82 6.77 11.32 -0.28
N ASN A 83 7.04 10.79 0.92
CA ASN A 83 8.28 11.08 1.61
C ASN A 83 9.45 10.52 0.78
N GLN A 84 10.43 11.37 0.46
CA GLN A 84 11.52 11.06 -0.46
C GLN A 84 12.36 9.87 -0.01
N ASP A 85 12.78 9.83 1.27
CA ASP A 85 13.64 8.75 1.77
C ASP A 85 12.93 7.39 1.74
N ILE A 86 11.66 7.37 2.15
CA ILE A 86 10.84 6.15 2.10
C ILE A 86 10.58 5.73 0.66
N ALA A 87 10.35 6.68 -0.25
CA ALA A 87 10.17 6.39 -1.67
C ALA A 87 11.42 5.79 -2.31
N LEU A 88 12.60 6.33 -2.01
CA LEU A 88 13.87 5.80 -2.50
C LEU A 88 14.13 4.39 -1.96
N ALA A 89 13.90 4.16 -0.67
CA ALA A 89 14.00 2.82 -0.09
C ALA A 89 12.99 1.83 -0.72
N ALA A 90 11.77 2.29 -0.99
CA ALA A 90 10.73 1.50 -1.64
C ALA A 90 11.08 1.15 -3.09
N LEU A 91 11.69 2.06 -3.84
CA LEU A 91 12.19 1.81 -5.19
C LEU A 91 13.37 0.84 -5.19
N GLU A 92 14.30 0.98 -4.25
CA GLU A 92 15.41 0.04 -4.09
C GLU A 92 14.90 -1.39 -3.79
N GLN A 93 13.86 -1.50 -2.96
CA GLN A 93 13.20 -2.78 -2.73
C GLN A 93 12.51 -3.31 -3.99
N ALA A 94 11.80 -2.45 -4.72
CA ALA A 94 11.15 -2.83 -5.97
C ALA A 94 12.16 -3.30 -7.04
N MET A 95 13.35 -2.70 -7.09
CA MET A 95 14.46 -3.15 -7.93
C MET A 95 14.94 -4.56 -7.55
N ARG A 96 15.15 -4.81 -6.25
CA ARG A 96 15.59 -6.14 -5.76
C ARG A 96 14.56 -7.25 -6.01
N ASP A 97 13.28 -6.92 -5.86
CA ASP A 97 12.18 -7.88 -6.01
C ASP A 97 11.71 -8.01 -7.47
N ALA A 98 12.26 -7.23 -8.40
CA ALA A 98 11.89 -7.24 -9.80
C ALA A 98 12.22 -8.60 -10.43
N ARG A 99 11.21 -9.20 -11.08
CA ARG A 99 11.39 -10.45 -11.83
C ARG A 99 11.89 -10.23 -13.26
N ARG A 100 11.80 -8.99 -13.75
CA ARG A 100 12.18 -8.59 -15.10
C ARG A 100 13.16 -7.44 -15.00
N GLU A 101 14.22 -7.50 -15.80
CA GLU A 101 15.22 -6.44 -15.88
C GLU A 101 14.59 -5.08 -16.21
N ALA A 102 13.61 -5.06 -17.11
CA ALA A 102 12.85 -3.85 -17.43
C ALA A 102 12.15 -3.22 -16.20
N ASP A 103 11.58 -4.03 -15.29
CA ASP A 103 10.93 -3.49 -14.09
C ASP A 103 11.97 -2.90 -13.11
N ALA A 104 13.15 -3.53 -13.02
CA ALA A 104 14.27 -3.02 -12.23
C ALA A 104 14.84 -1.72 -12.80
N GLN A 105 14.98 -1.65 -14.13
CA GLN A 105 15.43 -0.43 -14.81
C GLN A 105 14.45 0.71 -14.58
N ILE A 106 13.14 0.50 -14.75
CA ILE A 106 12.12 1.52 -14.46
C ILE A 106 12.23 2.04 -13.02
N ALA A 107 12.45 1.15 -12.05
CA ALA A 107 12.59 1.54 -10.64
C ALA A 107 13.89 2.33 -10.38
N LYS A 108 14.97 1.98 -11.08
CA LYS A 108 16.23 2.75 -11.06
C LYS A 108 16.02 4.15 -11.64
N GLU A 109 15.41 4.27 -12.81
CA GLU A 109 15.11 5.54 -13.46
C GLU A 109 14.22 6.43 -12.57
N PHE A 110 13.19 5.87 -11.94
CA PHE A 110 12.39 6.60 -10.94
C PHE A 110 13.25 7.12 -9.79
N SER A 111 14.21 6.34 -9.31
CA SER A 111 15.09 6.74 -8.20
C SER A 111 16.01 7.90 -8.59
N GLU A 112 16.56 7.86 -9.80
CA GLU A 112 17.43 8.92 -10.33
C GLU A 112 16.66 10.24 -10.47
N HIS A 113 15.47 10.20 -11.06
CA HIS A 113 14.61 11.38 -11.19
C HIS A 113 14.22 11.98 -9.84
N ILE A 114 13.89 11.16 -8.84
CA ILE A 114 13.60 11.67 -7.48
C ILE A 114 14.83 12.37 -6.88
N ARG A 115 16.03 11.81 -7.06
CA ARG A 115 17.27 12.43 -6.55
C ARG A 115 17.57 13.78 -7.22
N GLU A 116 17.14 13.95 -8.46
CA GLU A 116 17.22 15.23 -9.20
C GLU A 116 16.13 16.23 -8.80
N GLY A 117 15.26 15.87 -7.85
CA GLY A 117 14.22 16.75 -7.33
C GLY A 117 12.87 16.62 -8.03
N PHE A 118 12.69 15.63 -8.91
CA PHE A 118 11.39 15.38 -9.52
C PHE A 118 10.44 14.67 -8.54
N PRO A 119 9.20 15.16 -8.38
CA PRO A 119 8.23 14.54 -7.49
C PRO A 119 7.74 13.20 -8.05
N LEU A 120 7.82 12.15 -7.23
CA LEU A 120 7.47 10.79 -7.63
C LEU A 120 6.03 10.66 -8.13
N ASP A 121 5.08 11.37 -7.55
CA ASP A 121 3.67 11.31 -7.96
C ASP A 121 3.47 11.75 -9.42
N GLU A 122 4.29 12.66 -9.96
CA GLU A 122 4.27 13.01 -11.39
C GLU A 122 4.77 11.87 -12.29
N LEU A 123 5.68 11.03 -11.80
CA LEU A 123 6.16 9.84 -12.51
C LEU A 123 5.12 8.71 -12.53
N LEU A 124 4.31 8.62 -11.47
CA LEU A 124 3.27 7.59 -11.29
C LEU A 124 1.94 7.96 -11.96
N TYR A 125 1.62 9.25 -11.98
CA TYR A 125 0.35 9.82 -12.46
C TYR A 125 0.59 10.95 -13.45
N ILE A 126 0.60 10.59 -14.72
CA ILE A 126 0.70 11.58 -15.80
C ILE A 126 -0.72 11.95 -16.24
N PRO A 127 -1.13 13.23 -16.22
CA PRO A 127 -2.37 13.67 -16.86
C PRO A 127 -2.32 13.46 -18.37
N GLN A 128 -3.46 13.13 -19.02
CA GLN A 128 -3.48 12.86 -20.46
C GLN A 128 -2.95 14.04 -21.30
N ASN A 129 -3.31 15.27 -20.93
CA ASN A 129 -2.86 16.50 -21.56
C ASN A 129 -1.38 16.84 -21.30
N SER A 130 -0.73 16.18 -20.34
CA SER A 130 0.67 16.42 -19.99
C SER A 130 1.63 15.40 -20.58
N TRP A 131 1.14 14.35 -21.26
CA TRP A 131 1.97 13.25 -21.76
C TRP A 131 3.14 13.72 -22.65
N LYS A 132 2.88 14.60 -23.62
CA LYS A 132 3.93 15.07 -24.54
C LYS A 132 5.08 15.75 -23.79
N LYS A 133 4.75 16.70 -22.92
CA LYS A 133 5.72 17.42 -22.08
C LYS A 133 6.46 16.49 -21.12
N PHE A 134 5.76 15.51 -20.55
CA PHE A 134 6.37 14.49 -19.71
C PHE A 134 7.39 13.65 -20.49
N ARG A 135 7.02 13.17 -21.68
CA ARG A 135 7.87 12.33 -22.53
C ARG A 135 9.13 13.07 -23.00
N GLU A 136 9.01 14.35 -23.34
CA GLU A 136 10.14 15.21 -23.70
C GLU A 136 11.14 15.38 -22.55
N LYS A 137 10.64 15.43 -21.31
CA LYS A 137 11.48 15.59 -20.11
C LYS A 137 12.11 14.28 -19.64
N HIS A 138 11.42 13.16 -19.83
CA HIS A 138 11.78 11.87 -19.25
C HIS A 138 11.84 10.77 -20.33
N PRO A 139 12.72 10.90 -21.33
CA PRO A 139 12.81 9.95 -22.43
C PRO A 139 13.32 8.56 -22.01
N GLU A 140 14.02 8.46 -20.88
CA GLU A 140 14.75 7.24 -20.48
C GLU A 140 13.90 6.22 -19.69
N ILE A 141 12.81 6.66 -19.03
CA ILE A 141 12.05 5.78 -18.11
C ILE A 141 11.43 4.57 -18.83
N VAL A 142 10.78 4.81 -19.96
CA VAL A 142 10.24 3.77 -20.86
C VAL A 142 10.43 4.25 -22.31
N PRO A 143 11.62 4.05 -22.90
CA PRO A 143 11.98 4.62 -24.20
C PRO A 143 11.05 4.20 -25.34
N GLU A 144 10.52 2.99 -25.26
CA GLU A 144 9.66 2.38 -26.26
C GLU A 144 8.18 2.84 -26.20
N ALA A 145 7.77 3.50 -25.12
CA ALA A 145 6.37 3.91 -24.94
C ALA A 145 5.99 5.03 -25.91
N LYS A 146 5.08 4.73 -26.84
CA LYS A 146 4.57 5.67 -27.85
C LYS A 146 3.51 6.59 -27.29
N ASP A 147 2.75 6.10 -26.30
CA ASP A 147 1.69 6.84 -25.67
C ASP A 147 1.66 6.62 -24.15
N ARG A 148 0.84 7.42 -23.48
CA ARG A 148 0.63 7.34 -22.04
C ARG A 148 0.14 5.97 -21.58
N LYS A 149 -0.70 5.30 -22.37
CA LYS A 149 -1.28 4.01 -21.99
C LYS A 149 -0.21 2.93 -21.98
N GLU A 150 0.66 2.90 -22.98
CA GLU A 150 1.84 2.04 -23.03
C GLU A 150 2.74 2.32 -21.83
N TYR A 151 3.09 3.57 -21.56
CA TYR A 151 3.89 3.93 -20.37
C TYR A 151 3.28 3.40 -19.06
N LEU A 152 1.99 3.63 -18.82
CA LEU A 152 1.32 3.17 -17.61
C LEU A 152 1.23 1.63 -17.52
N THR A 153 1.23 0.95 -18.66
CA THR A 153 1.24 -0.51 -18.77
C THR A 153 2.63 -1.05 -18.43
N HIS A 154 3.68 -0.52 -19.06
CA HIS A 154 5.07 -0.92 -18.81
C HIS A 154 5.48 -0.66 -17.36
N THR A 155 5.08 0.48 -16.79
CA THR A 155 5.37 0.81 -15.38
C THR A 155 4.44 0.13 -14.38
N SER A 156 3.39 -0.59 -14.80
CA SER A 156 2.33 -1.06 -13.88
C SER A 156 2.85 -1.91 -12.74
N ASN A 157 3.79 -2.83 -13.01
CA ASN A 157 4.35 -3.71 -11.98
C ASN A 157 5.21 -2.93 -10.97
N THR A 158 6.14 -2.12 -11.48
CA THR A 158 7.00 -1.25 -10.66
C THR A 158 6.17 -0.30 -9.78
N ARG A 159 5.13 0.33 -10.34
CA ARG A 159 4.22 1.18 -9.55
C ARG A 159 3.51 0.40 -8.44
N GLY A 160 3.01 -0.81 -8.73
CA GLY A 160 2.38 -1.65 -7.71
C GLY A 160 3.33 -1.98 -6.57
N LYS A 161 4.53 -2.47 -6.90
CA LYS A 161 5.55 -2.86 -5.90
C LYS A 161 6.11 -1.69 -5.11
N LEU A 162 6.25 -0.52 -5.75
CA LEU A 162 6.60 0.73 -5.10
C LEU A 162 5.57 1.12 -4.03
N ILE A 163 4.28 1.13 -4.35
CA ILE A 163 3.24 1.50 -3.38
C ILE A 163 3.23 0.52 -2.21
N GLU A 164 3.28 -0.79 -2.50
CA GLU A 164 3.34 -1.83 -1.46
C GLU A 164 4.54 -1.61 -0.51
N SER A 165 5.72 -1.40 -1.08
CA SER A 165 6.98 -1.21 -0.33
C SER A 165 7.00 0.12 0.43
N TYR A 166 6.45 1.19 -0.15
CA TYR A 166 6.33 2.48 0.51
C TYR A 166 5.45 2.39 1.75
N VAL A 167 4.28 1.74 1.63
CA VAL A 167 3.37 1.53 2.77
C VAL A 167 4.05 0.65 3.83
N LEU A 168 4.75 -0.41 3.42
CA LEU A 168 5.53 -1.25 4.33
C LEU A 168 6.54 -0.44 5.13
N TYR A 169 7.38 0.37 4.48
CA TYR A 169 8.41 1.15 5.16
C TYR A 169 7.84 2.27 6.02
N ALA A 170 6.79 2.96 5.56
CA ALA A 170 6.07 3.95 6.36
C ALA A 170 5.53 3.31 7.66
N LEU A 171 4.91 2.12 7.58
CA LEU A 171 4.41 1.42 8.76
C LEU A 171 5.54 0.89 9.66
N LYS A 172 6.61 0.32 9.10
CA LYS A 172 7.76 -0.22 9.88
C LYS A 172 8.37 0.84 10.80
N SER A 173 8.52 2.07 10.31
CA SER A 173 9.08 3.17 11.11
C SER A 173 8.21 3.57 12.30
N GLN A 174 6.91 3.25 12.27
CA GLN A 174 5.91 3.69 13.25
C GLN A 174 5.40 2.57 14.16
N VAL A 175 5.67 1.30 13.83
CA VAL A 175 5.23 0.12 14.58
C VAL A 175 6.42 -0.77 14.98
N PRO A 176 7.39 -0.25 15.77
CA PRO A 176 8.64 -0.94 16.06
C PRO A 176 8.47 -2.22 16.88
N SER A 177 7.40 -2.34 17.68
CA SER A 177 7.12 -3.56 18.46
C SER A 177 6.14 -4.52 17.76
N GLY A 178 5.78 -4.22 16.51
CA GLY A 178 4.86 -5.03 15.72
C GLY A 178 5.55 -6.04 14.81
N LYS A 179 4.73 -6.87 14.16
CA LYS A 179 5.15 -7.69 13.02
C LYS A 179 4.40 -7.27 11.77
N ILE A 180 5.08 -7.26 10.64
CA ILE A 180 4.49 -6.97 9.34
C ILE A 180 4.73 -8.14 8.40
N PHE A 181 3.65 -8.68 7.84
CA PHE A 181 3.65 -9.75 6.86
C PHE A 181 3.25 -9.16 5.51
N THR A 182 3.94 -9.53 4.44
CA THR A 182 3.64 -9.07 3.08
C THR A 182 3.31 -10.24 2.17
N ASN A 183 2.53 -9.96 1.11
CA ASN A 183 2.10 -10.95 0.11
C ASN A 183 1.52 -12.22 0.78
N TYR A 184 0.64 -12.04 1.76
CA TYR A 184 0.10 -13.17 2.53
C TYR A 184 -0.99 -13.88 1.73
N GLU A 185 -0.65 -15.08 1.24
CA GLU A 185 -1.57 -15.92 0.47
C GLU A 185 -2.36 -16.89 1.36
N TYR A 186 -3.64 -17.05 1.04
CA TYR A 186 -4.55 -17.97 1.72
C TYR A 186 -5.57 -18.56 0.74
N SER A 187 -6.24 -19.63 1.16
CA SER A 187 -7.26 -20.29 0.35
C SER A 187 -8.65 -20.05 0.94
N LEU A 188 -9.60 -19.72 0.08
CA LEU A 188 -11.03 -19.76 0.35
C LEU A 188 -11.67 -20.87 -0.52
N PRO A 189 -12.90 -21.30 -0.20
CA PRO A 189 -13.63 -22.24 -1.07
C PRO A 189 -13.75 -21.76 -2.53
N SER A 190 -13.76 -20.44 -2.74
CA SER A 190 -13.84 -19.80 -4.06
C SER A 190 -12.49 -19.71 -4.80
N GLY A 191 -11.38 -20.14 -4.19
CA GLY A 191 -10.06 -20.13 -4.80
C GLY A 191 -8.97 -19.50 -3.93
N ARG A 192 -7.80 -19.28 -4.54
CA ARG A 192 -6.65 -18.64 -3.88
C ARG A 192 -6.87 -17.14 -3.78
N CYS A 193 -6.52 -16.57 -2.64
CA CYS A 193 -6.56 -15.14 -2.39
C CYS A 193 -5.23 -14.69 -1.77
N ASP A 194 -4.97 -13.41 -1.87
CA ASP A 194 -3.82 -12.74 -1.28
C ASP A 194 -4.25 -11.45 -0.59
N ILE A 195 -3.35 -10.93 0.25
CA ILE A 195 -3.43 -9.61 0.83
C ILE A 195 -2.02 -9.02 0.87
N ASP A 196 -1.91 -7.77 0.43
CA ASP A 196 -0.62 -7.11 0.27
C ASP A 196 0.13 -7.00 1.60
N ILE A 197 -0.52 -6.50 2.67
CA ILE A 197 0.12 -6.21 3.95
C ILE A 197 -0.78 -6.62 5.13
N ILE A 198 -0.20 -7.25 6.15
CA ILE A 198 -0.80 -7.45 7.47
C ILE A 198 0.15 -6.89 8.52
N VAL A 199 -0.33 -5.96 9.35
CA VAL A 199 0.43 -5.40 10.48
C VAL A 199 -0.22 -5.77 11.80
N THR A 200 0.58 -6.27 12.74
CA THR A 200 0.16 -6.60 14.10
C THR A 200 0.97 -5.81 15.10
N GLY A 201 0.39 -5.40 16.23
CA GLY A 201 1.10 -4.62 17.25
C GLY A 201 0.19 -3.99 18.30
N PRO A 202 0.73 -3.11 19.17
CA PRO A 202 -0.07 -2.25 20.03
C PRO A 202 -1.03 -1.39 19.20
N ALA A 203 -2.28 -1.27 19.62
CA ALA A 203 -3.30 -0.52 18.87
C ALA A 203 -2.90 0.93 18.64
N GLU A 204 -2.20 1.53 19.61
CA GLU A 204 -1.69 2.91 19.52
C GLU A 204 -0.68 3.08 18.39
N GLN A 205 0.24 2.14 18.23
CA GLN A 205 1.22 2.16 17.15
C GLN A 205 0.57 1.87 15.81
N VAL A 206 -0.22 0.79 15.70
CA VAL A 206 -0.80 0.36 14.42
C VAL A 206 -1.79 1.40 13.88
N LEU A 207 -2.72 1.85 14.72
CA LEU A 207 -3.69 2.86 14.31
C LEU A 207 -3.08 4.27 14.27
N GLY A 208 -2.08 4.57 15.09
CA GLY A 208 -1.31 5.81 15.01
C GLY A 208 -0.55 5.92 13.68
N ALA A 209 0.13 4.86 13.26
CA ALA A 209 0.90 4.78 12.01
C ALA A 209 0.03 5.09 10.79
N ILE A 210 -1.13 4.42 10.65
CA ILE A 210 -2.03 4.67 9.52
C ILE A 210 -2.71 6.04 9.58
N ASN A 211 -2.72 6.68 10.76
CA ASN A 211 -3.21 8.05 10.97
C ASN A 211 -2.14 9.13 10.82
N ASN A 212 -0.88 8.76 10.53
CA ASN A 212 0.20 9.71 10.48
C ASN A 212 0.07 10.61 9.22
N PRO A 213 -0.18 11.92 9.37
CA PRO A 213 -0.39 12.82 8.25
C PRO A 213 0.88 13.07 7.42
N ALA A 214 2.05 12.67 7.89
CA ALA A 214 3.28 12.73 7.11
C ALA A 214 3.29 11.71 5.95
N TYR A 215 2.56 10.59 6.09
CA TYR A 215 2.56 9.49 5.11
C TYR A 215 1.19 9.24 4.50
N PHE A 216 0.11 9.50 5.25
CA PHE A 216 -1.25 9.17 4.86
C PHE A 216 -2.22 10.34 5.10
N LYS A 217 -3.10 10.60 4.14
CA LYS A 217 -4.09 11.68 4.14
C LYS A 217 -5.50 11.17 3.85
N ASN A 218 -6.48 12.06 3.97
CA ASN A 218 -7.89 11.84 3.59
C ASN A 218 -8.49 10.55 4.16
N ILE A 219 -8.22 10.30 5.45
CA ILE A 219 -8.49 9.02 6.08
C ILE A 219 -9.99 8.87 6.38
N THR A 220 -10.62 7.85 5.81
CA THR A 220 -11.97 7.44 6.20
C THR A 220 -11.90 6.31 7.21
N GLN A 221 -12.65 6.43 8.32
CA GLN A 221 -12.62 5.47 9.41
C GLN A 221 -14.01 5.01 9.84
N SER A 222 -14.14 3.74 10.20
CA SER A 222 -15.33 3.22 10.88
C SER A 222 -15.50 3.88 12.26
N LYS A 223 -16.69 3.74 12.87
CA LYS A 223 -16.96 4.31 14.20
C LYS A 223 -16.00 3.76 15.26
N ASP A 224 -15.66 2.48 15.18
CA ASP A 224 -14.82 1.81 16.18
C ASP A 224 -13.36 2.26 16.07
N VAL A 225 -12.83 2.39 14.85
CA VAL A 225 -11.48 2.94 14.64
C VAL A 225 -11.41 4.38 15.14
N ARG A 226 -12.41 5.23 14.86
CA ARG A 226 -12.44 6.63 15.33
C ARG A 226 -12.41 6.76 16.84
N LYS A 227 -13.10 5.88 17.56
CA LYS A 227 -13.11 5.90 19.04
C LYS A 227 -11.71 5.63 19.60
N ILE A 228 -10.97 4.70 19.00
CA ILE A 228 -9.63 4.33 19.46
C ILE A 228 -8.61 5.40 19.03
N SER A 229 -8.61 5.81 17.76
CA SER A 229 -7.72 6.85 17.24
C SER A 229 -7.90 8.19 17.95
N GLY A 230 -9.15 8.57 18.26
CA GLY A 230 -9.46 9.78 19.01
C GLY A 230 -9.00 9.75 20.48
N ARG A 231 -8.86 8.58 21.09
CA ARG A 231 -8.26 8.44 22.43
C ARG A 231 -6.75 8.61 22.37
N ILE A 232 -6.09 7.98 21.40
CA ILE A 232 -4.63 8.08 21.18
C ILE A 232 -4.21 9.55 21.03
N LYS A 233 -4.92 10.33 20.21
CA LYS A 233 -4.62 11.77 19.98
C LYS A 233 -4.78 12.68 21.21
N ARG A 234 -5.42 12.23 22.29
CA ARG A 234 -5.59 13.05 23.51
C ARG A 234 -4.51 12.77 24.55
N VAL A 235 -3.71 11.72 24.36
CA VAL A 235 -2.70 11.25 25.31
C VAL A 235 -1.28 11.57 24.82
N ALA A 236 -1.11 11.80 23.52
CA ALA A 236 0.12 12.31 22.89
C ALA A 236 0.09 13.83 22.76
#